data_AF-A0A2R6CIA8-F1
#
_entry.id   AF-A0A2R6CIA8-F1
#
_cell.length_a   1.000
_cell.length_b   1.000
_cell.length_c   1.000
_cell.angle_alpha   90.00
_cell.angle_beta   90.00
_cell.angle_gamma   90.00
#
_symmetry.space_group_name_H-M   'P 1'
#
loop_
_entity.id
_entity.type
_entity.pdbx_description
1 polymer ?
#
loop_
_entity_poly.entity_id
_entity_poly.type
_entity_poly.pdbx_seq_one_letter_code
_entity_poly.pdbx_strand_id
1 'polypeptide(L)'
;EEQFDRVAAKVPPQVELGAVLARVVAEEASVETALADLREDDDESESESEHTERELTDEERRIRELETQVERLQAHVEDLETTVDKKDDRIEELEDELTETRREERQRARERREVSRLQRETDRLERELEAERETVGDLEGKLERLKALWKLDHSNFADVSEAKAGLVPVKVIEQFTTGAIRDADERFGLAEDDIVLFRDASGAGRSTAELLAEIGPRLVLRTGGLSEVADRILFDGDIPVAPAEQVTVQEVDELAVARESEVEAAIEDWERRAADRERQQRAEMVDRLISEHRADRVDRSQG
;
A
#
# COMPACT_ATOMS: atom_id res chain seq x y z
N GLU A 1 -98.96 -76.56 -42.27
CA GLU A 1 -99.07 -75.37 -41.40
C GLU A 1 -99.80 -75.65 -40.09
N GLU A 2 -100.87 -76.46 -40.08
CA GLU A 2 -101.69 -76.72 -38.87
C GLU A 2 -100.98 -77.28 -37.61
N GLN A 3 -99.78 -77.84 -37.73
CA GLN A 3 -99.02 -78.37 -36.57
C GLN A 3 -98.22 -77.27 -35.85
N PHE A 4 -97.68 -76.29 -36.59
CA PHE A 4 -96.89 -75.18 -36.05
C PHE A 4 -97.76 -74.24 -35.21
N ASP A 5 -98.96 -73.92 -35.72
CA ASP A 5 -99.92 -73.08 -35.00
C ASP A 5 -100.40 -73.72 -33.70
N ARG A 6 -100.49 -75.06 -33.67
CA ARG A 6 -100.93 -75.83 -32.50
C ARG A 6 -99.86 -75.86 -31.41
N VAL A 7 -98.58 -75.87 -31.77
CA VAL A 7 -97.46 -75.75 -30.83
C VAL A 7 -97.38 -74.32 -30.30
N ALA A 8 -97.48 -73.31 -31.16
CA ALA A 8 -97.47 -71.91 -30.78
C ALA A 8 -98.57 -71.53 -29.78
N ALA A 9 -99.77 -72.12 -29.90
CA ALA A 9 -100.86 -71.89 -28.96
C ALA A 9 -100.63 -72.50 -27.56
N LYS A 10 -99.77 -73.51 -27.43
CA LYS A 10 -99.52 -74.25 -26.19
C LYS A 10 -98.23 -73.86 -25.47
N VAL A 11 -97.34 -73.10 -26.10
CA VAL A 11 -96.07 -72.68 -25.50
C VAL A 11 -96.24 -71.38 -24.71
N PRO A 12 -95.88 -71.34 -23.41
CA PRO A 12 -95.90 -70.12 -22.61
C PRO A 12 -94.96 -69.03 -23.19
N PRO A 13 -95.30 -67.74 -23.08
CA PRO A 13 -94.53 -66.63 -23.67
C PRO A 13 -93.11 -66.44 -23.09
N GLN A 14 -92.77 -67.17 -22.03
CA GLN A 14 -91.48 -67.10 -21.32
C GLN A 14 -90.45 -68.12 -21.86
N VAL A 15 -90.87 -69.04 -22.73
CA VAL A 15 -90.01 -70.08 -23.31
C VAL A 15 -89.88 -69.83 -24.81
N GLU A 16 -88.66 -69.95 -25.34
CA GLU A 16 -88.43 -69.72 -26.77
C GLU A 16 -89.13 -70.77 -27.63
N LEU A 17 -90.09 -70.32 -28.44
CA LEU A 17 -90.91 -71.18 -29.31
C LEU A 17 -90.03 -72.08 -30.21
N GLY A 18 -88.91 -71.56 -30.71
CA GLY A 18 -87.99 -72.30 -31.58
C GLY A 18 -87.35 -73.51 -30.91
N ALA A 19 -86.99 -73.42 -29.63
CA ALA A 19 -86.39 -74.51 -28.88
C ALA A 19 -87.38 -75.68 -28.67
N VAL A 20 -88.63 -75.35 -28.32
CA VAL A 20 -89.71 -76.35 -28.15
C VAL A 20 -90.05 -77.00 -29.49
N LEU A 21 -90.08 -76.23 -30.58
CA LEU A 21 -90.45 -76.73 -31.90
C LEU A 21 -89.38 -77.65 -32.50
N ALA A 22 -88.10 -77.35 -32.29
CA ALA A 22 -87.00 -78.22 -32.69
C ALA A 22 -87.12 -79.62 -32.05
N ARG A 23 -87.45 -79.69 -30.75
CA ARG A 23 -87.56 -80.94 -30.01
C ARG A 23 -88.81 -81.74 -30.38
N VAL A 24 -89.97 -81.08 -30.55
CA VAL A 24 -91.21 -81.73 -31.01
C VAL A 24 -91.07 -82.33 -32.43
N VAL A 25 -90.29 -81.71 -33.30
CA VAL A 25 -90.06 -82.21 -34.67
C VAL A 25 -88.97 -83.29 -34.71
N ALA A 26 -87.92 -83.17 -33.90
CA ALA A 26 -86.83 -84.13 -33.89
C ALA A 26 -87.18 -85.45 -33.17
N GLU A 27 -88.00 -85.39 -32.12
CA GLU A 27 -88.24 -86.52 -31.21
C GLU A 27 -89.68 -87.04 -31.27
N GLU A 28 -90.53 -86.50 -32.16
CA GLU A 28 -91.98 -86.77 -32.25
C GLU A 28 -92.72 -86.66 -30.91
N ALA A 29 -92.15 -85.91 -29.96
CA ALA A 29 -92.64 -85.77 -28.61
C ALA A 29 -93.81 -84.79 -28.52
N SER A 30 -94.64 -84.94 -27.50
CA SER A 30 -95.71 -83.98 -27.23
C SER A 30 -95.14 -82.64 -26.73
N VAL A 31 -95.82 -81.53 -27.02
CA VAL A 31 -95.40 -80.18 -26.56
C VAL A 31 -95.19 -80.11 -25.05
N GLU A 32 -95.96 -80.90 -24.28
CA GLU A 32 -95.86 -80.95 -22.81
C GLU A 32 -94.60 -81.69 -22.35
N THR A 33 -94.15 -82.71 -23.09
CA THR A 33 -92.89 -83.43 -22.82
C THR A 33 -91.69 -82.54 -23.10
N ALA A 34 -91.67 -81.85 -24.26
CA ALA A 34 -90.58 -80.95 -24.63
C ALA A 34 -90.41 -79.77 -23.65
N LEU A 35 -91.50 -79.31 -23.01
CA LEU A 35 -91.45 -78.27 -21.98
C LEU A 35 -90.98 -78.78 -20.61
N ALA A 36 -91.20 -80.07 -20.30
CA ALA A 36 -90.72 -80.68 -19.06
C ALA A 36 -89.20 -80.90 -19.13
N ASP A 37 -88.71 -81.43 -20.24
CA ASP A 37 -87.28 -81.69 -20.42
C ASP A 37 -86.45 -80.40 -20.44
N LEU A 38 -86.96 -79.32 -21.04
CA LEU A 38 -86.29 -78.01 -20.99
C LEU A 38 -86.19 -77.44 -19.58
N ARG A 39 -87.14 -77.76 -18.69
CA ARG A 39 -87.04 -77.37 -17.27
C ARG A 39 -86.04 -78.24 -16.53
N GLU A 40 -85.97 -79.52 -16.86
CA GLU A 40 -85.01 -80.45 -16.26
C GLU A 40 -83.56 -80.11 -16.70
N ASP A 41 -83.36 -79.70 -17.95
CA ASP A 41 -82.08 -79.19 -18.49
C ASP A 41 -81.65 -77.86 -17.81
N ASP A 42 -82.59 -76.96 -17.49
CA ASP A 42 -82.31 -75.71 -16.75
C ASP A 42 -81.99 -75.98 -15.26
N ASP A 43 -82.69 -76.93 -14.62
CA ASP A 43 -82.42 -77.35 -13.23
C ASP A 43 -81.05 -78.06 -13.09
N GLU A 44 -80.56 -78.79 -14.11
CA GLU A 44 -79.19 -79.33 -14.13
C GLU A 44 -78.12 -78.22 -14.28
N SER A 45 -78.47 -77.11 -14.93
CA SER A 45 -77.59 -75.97 -15.18
C SER A 45 -77.45 -75.02 -13.98
N GLU A 46 -78.41 -75.04 -13.05
CA GLU A 46 -78.42 -74.24 -11.81
C GLU A 46 -77.80 -74.94 -10.59
N SER A 47 -76.97 -75.97 -10.81
CA SER A 47 -76.17 -76.56 -9.73
C SER A 47 -74.96 -75.66 -9.35
N GLU A 48 -75.17 -74.87 -8.28
CA GLU A 48 -74.18 -74.36 -7.30
C GLU A 48 -72.77 -73.98 -7.80
N SER A 49 -72.55 -72.69 -8.01
CA SER A 49 -71.22 -72.09 -7.84
C SER A 49 -71.15 -71.33 -6.52
N GLU A 50 -71.20 -72.05 -5.39
CA GLU A 50 -70.81 -71.47 -4.10
C GLU A 50 -69.30 -71.20 -4.14
N HIS A 51 -68.89 -69.93 -4.15
CA HIS A 51 -67.50 -69.52 -3.98
C HIS A 51 -67.00 -69.91 -2.58
N THR A 52 -66.55 -71.15 -2.42
CA THR A 52 -65.70 -71.56 -1.31
C THR A 52 -64.28 -71.09 -1.60
N GLU A 53 -63.75 -70.19 -0.77
CA GLU A 53 -62.32 -69.84 -0.83
C GLU A 53 -61.50 -71.12 -0.65
N ARG A 54 -60.72 -71.51 -1.67
CA ARG A 54 -59.79 -72.65 -1.57
C ARG A 54 -58.76 -72.36 -0.48
N GLU A 55 -58.46 -73.36 0.36
CA GLU A 55 -57.28 -73.30 1.22
C GLU A 55 -56.01 -73.24 0.37
N LEU A 56 -55.13 -72.29 0.68
CA LEU A 56 -53.85 -72.12 0.01
C LEU A 56 -53.00 -73.38 0.16
N THR A 57 -52.44 -73.85 -0.96
CA THR A 57 -51.41 -74.88 -1.03
C THR A 57 -50.14 -74.41 -0.31
N ASP A 58 -49.28 -75.35 0.11
CA ASP A 58 -48.04 -75.02 0.84
C ASP A 58 -47.11 -74.07 0.04
N GLU A 59 -47.09 -74.23 -1.29
CA GLU A 59 -46.36 -73.35 -2.21
C GLU A 59 -46.94 -71.92 -2.20
N GLU A 60 -48.27 -71.77 -2.26
CA GLU A 60 -48.94 -70.46 -2.23
C GLU A 60 -48.75 -69.74 -0.88
N ARG A 61 -48.74 -70.48 0.23
CA ARG A 61 -48.38 -69.89 1.55
C ARG A 61 -46.94 -69.41 1.56
N ARG A 62 -46.02 -70.17 0.99
CA ARG A 62 -44.61 -69.81 0.91
C ARG A 62 -44.38 -68.58 0.04
N ILE A 63 -45.08 -68.49 -1.09
CA ILE A 63 -45.06 -67.31 -1.97
C ILE A 63 -45.54 -66.08 -1.20
N ARG A 64 -46.68 -66.16 -0.51
CA ARG A 64 -47.21 -65.04 0.30
C ARG A 64 -46.24 -64.60 1.40
N GLU A 65 -45.56 -65.55 2.05
CA GLU A 65 -44.53 -65.25 3.07
C GLU A 65 -43.34 -64.47 2.47
N LEU A 66 -42.86 -64.90 1.30
CA LEU A 66 -41.77 -64.24 0.60
C LEU A 66 -42.17 -62.86 0.10
N GLU A 67 -43.38 -62.71 -0.44
CA GLU A 67 -43.93 -61.40 -0.86
C GLU A 67 -43.98 -60.43 0.33
N THR A 68 -44.51 -60.87 1.47
CA THR A 68 -44.52 -60.07 2.71
C THR A 68 -43.11 -59.68 3.14
N GLN A 69 -42.15 -60.60 3.01
CA GLN A 69 -40.76 -60.35 3.37
C GLN A 69 -40.10 -59.34 2.40
N VAL A 70 -40.39 -59.43 1.11
CA VAL A 70 -39.93 -58.50 0.08
C VAL A 70 -40.50 -57.11 0.34
N GLU A 71 -41.80 -56.98 0.60
CA GLU A 71 -42.43 -55.69 0.95
C GLU A 71 -41.76 -55.05 2.17
N ARG A 72 -41.50 -55.84 3.22
CA ARG A 72 -40.82 -55.34 4.42
C ARG A 72 -39.38 -54.88 4.13
N LEU A 73 -38.66 -55.60 3.27
CA LEU A 73 -37.31 -55.23 2.87
C LEU A 73 -37.31 -53.96 2.00
N GLN A 74 -38.26 -53.84 1.07
CA GLN A 74 -38.43 -52.63 0.25
C GLN A 74 -38.73 -51.41 1.11
N ALA A 75 -39.66 -51.52 2.06
CA ALA A 75 -39.96 -50.44 3.00
C ALA A 75 -38.73 -50.06 3.87
N HIS A 76 -37.90 -51.05 4.24
CA HIS A 76 -36.68 -50.75 4.98
C HIS A 76 -35.62 -50.08 4.10
N VAL A 77 -35.51 -50.46 2.83
CA VAL A 77 -34.62 -49.78 1.87
C VAL A 77 -35.06 -48.33 1.68
N GLU A 78 -36.36 -48.05 1.51
CA GLU A 78 -36.87 -46.67 1.39
C GLU A 78 -36.57 -45.82 2.63
N ASP A 79 -36.68 -46.38 3.84
CA ASP A 79 -36.33 -45.69 5.09
C ASP A 79 -34.82 -45.41 5.19
N LEU A 80 -33.99 -46.36 4.75
CA LEU A 80 -32.54 -46.19 4.69
C LEU A 80 -32.15 -45.12 3.65
N GLU A 81 -32.74 -45.14 2.46
CA GLU A 81 -32.53 -44.13 1.41
C GLU A 81 -32.93 -42.73 1.93
N THR A 82 -34.11 -42.61 2.54
CA THR A 82 -34.56 -41.36 3.18
C THR A 82 -33.59 -40.88 4.28
N THR A 83 -32.99 -41.80 5.02
CA THR A 83 -32.01 -41.48 6.06
C THR A 83 -30.67 -41.04 5.46
N VAL A 84 -30.25 -41.64 4.34
CA VAL A 84 -29.06 -41.23 3.59
C VAL A 84 -29.27 -39.81 3.05
N ASP A 85 -30.39 -39.54 2.38
CA ASP A 85 -30.70 -38.22 1.83
C ASP A 85 -30.64 -37.13 2.91
N LYS A 86 -31.28 -37.35 4.07
CA LYS A 86 -31.24 -36.42 5.21
C LYS A 86 -29.82 -36.20 5.75
N LYS A 87 -28.97 -37.22 5.71
CA LYS A 87 -27.58 -37.11 6.15
C LYS A 87 -26.74 -36.36 5.13
N ASP A 88 -26.97 -36.59 3.85
CA ASP A 88 -26.28 -35.90 2.77
C ASP A 88 -26.65 -34.41 2.78
N ASP A 89 -27.93 -34.06 2.93
CA ASP A 89 -28.38 -32.68 3.15
C ASP A 89 -27.67 -32.03 4.35
N ARG A 90 -27.54 -32.78 5.46
CA ARG A 90 -26.85 -32.28 6.66
C ARG A 90 -25.34 -32.14 6.46
N ILE A 91 -24.73 -33.00 5.65
CA ILE A 91 -23.32 -32.91 5.29
C ILE A 91 -23.09 -31.65 4.46
N GLU A 92 -23.91 -31.41 3.43
CA GLU A 92 -23.82 -30.19 2.62
C GLU A 92 -23.94 -28.92 3.47
N GLU A 93 -24.91 -28.86 4.39
CA GLU A 93 -25.10 -27.72 5.29
C GLU A 93 -23.87 -27.48 6.18
N LEU A 94 -23.27 -28.54 6.72
CA LEU A 94 -22.06 -28.45 7.56
C LEU A 94 -20.81 -28.07 6.74
N GLU A 95 -20.71 -28.53 5.50
CA GLU A 95 -19.62 -28.17 4.59
C GLU A 95 -19.67 -26.69 4.20
N ASP A 96 -20.87 -26.16 3.97
CA ASP A 96 -21.11 -24.73 3.73
C ASP A 96 -20.74 -23.89 4.95
N GLU A 97 -21.20 -24.27 6.15
CA GLU A 97 -20.87 -23.58 7.40
C GLU A 97 -19.35 -23.58 7.67
N LEU A 98 -18.69 -24.71 7.42
CA LEU A 98 -17.23 -24.83 7.54
C LEU A 98 -16.51 -23.90 6.54
N THR A 99 -17.04 -23.79 5.33
CA THR A 99 -16.47 -22.94 4.28
C THR A 99 -16.60 -21.47 4.63
N GLU A 100 -17.75 -21.03 5.13
CA GLU A 100 -17.96 -19.66 5.60
C GLU A 100 -17.08 -19.34 6.81
N THR A 101 -17.04 -20.20 7.82
CA THR A 101 -16.16 -20.03 8.98
C THR A 101 -14.69 -19.90 8.56
N ARG A 102 -14.24 -20.70 7.60
CA ARG A 102 -12.88 -20.60 7.04
C ARG A 102 -12.65 -19.28 6.29
N ARG A 103 -13.66 -18.75 5.58
CA ARG A 103 -13.57 -17.44 4.91
C ARG A 103 -13.43 -16.33 5.93
N GLU A 104 -14.26 -16.33 6.97
CA GLU A 104 -14.20 -15.36 8.05
C GLU A 104 -12.86 -15.38 8.78
N GLU A 105 -12.34 -16.57 9.13
CA GLU A 105 -11.04 -16.69 9.79
C GLU A 105 -9.89 -16.14 8.93
N ARG A 106 -9.94 -16.37 7.62
CA ARG A 106 -8.98 -15.77 6.68
C ARG A 106 -9.09 -14.25 6.66
N GLN A 107 -10.30 -13.70 6.70
CA GLN A 107 -10.55 -12.26 6.73
C GLN A 107 -10.02 -11.65 8.04
N ARG A 108 -10.38 -12.22 9.20
CA ARG A 108 -9.87 -11.80 10.51
C ARG A 108 -8.34 -11.86 10.57
N ALA A 109 -7.73 -12.89 9.98
CA ALA A 109 -6.27 -12.99 9.92
C ALA A 109 -5.63 -11.89 9.05
N ARG A 110 -6.30 -11.46 7.96
CA ARG A 110 -5.84 -10.31 7.14
C ARG A 110 -5.93 -9.01 7.93
N GLU A 111 -7.05 -8.76 8.58
CA GLU A 111 -7.28 -7.58 9.42
C GLU A 111 -6.25 -7.49 10.56
N ARG A 112 -6.03 -8.59 11.29
CA ARG A 112 -5.00 -8.63 12.35
C ARG A 112 -3.61 -8.25 11.83
N ARG A 113 -3.23 -8.74 10.64
CA ARG A 113 -1.93 -8.40 10.03
C ARG A 113 -1.85 -6.92 9.65
N GLU A 114 -2.94 -6.34 9.17
CA GLU A 114 -3.02 -4.92 8.84
C GLU A 114 -2.93 -4.06 10.09
N VAL A 115 -3.68 -4.38 11.13
CA VAL A 115 -3.61 -3.70 12.44
C VAL A 115 -2.19 -3.77 12.99
N SER A 116 -1.56 -4.95 13.00
CA SER A 116 -0.17 -5.07 13.47
C SER A 116 0.83 -4.29 12.61
N ARG A 117 0.58 -4.13 11.31
CA ARG A 117 1.42 -3.28 10.44
C ARG A 117 1.27 -1.81 10.80
N LEU A 118 0.02 -1.34 10.91
CA LEU A 118 -0.30 0.04 11.26
C LEU A 118 0.24 0.41 12.64
N GLN A 119 0.09 -0.47 13.63
CA GLN A 119 0.64 -0.25 14.98
C GLN A 119 2.16 -0.04 14.96
N ARG A 120 2.91 -0.86 14.23
CA ARG A 120 4.37 -0.67 14.11
C ARG A 120 4.75 0.64 13.43
N GLU A 121 3.94 1.08 12.47
CA GLU A 121 4.14 2.34 11.79
C GLU A 121 3.83 3.53 12.70
N THR A 122 2.74 3.46 13.47
CA THR A 122 2.43 4.42 14.53
C THR A 122 3.57 4.51 15.53
N ASP A 123 4.03 3.38 16.08
CA ASP A 123 5.14 3.37 17.05
C ASP A 123 6.43 3.99 16.47
N ARG A 124 6.67 3.82 15.17
CA ARG A 124 7.81 4.46 14.48
C ARG A 124 7.61 5.97 14.39
N LEU A 125 6.45 6.42 13.90
CA LEU A 125 6.13 7.83 13.74
C LEU A 125 6.13 8.57 15.08
N GLU A 126 5.67 7.93 16.16
CA GLU A 126 5.73 8.49 17.51
C GLU A 126 7.17 8.71 17.98
N ARG A 127 8.08 7.74 17.72
CA ARG A 127 9.50 7.90 18.04
C ARG A 127 10.16 9.02 17.23
N GLU A 128 9.87 9.12 15.94
CA GLU A 128 10.37 10.20 15.07
C GLU A 128 9.88 11.56 15.55
N LEU A 129 8.61 11.67 15.92
CA LEU A 129 8.02 12.90 16.46
C LEU A 129 8.68 13.33 17.78
N GLU A 130 9.00 12.39 18.65
CA GLU A 130 9.66 12.70 19.92
C GLU A 130 11.10 13.19 19.69
N ALA A 131 11.86 12.54 18.79
CA ALA A 131 13.21 12.98 18.44
C ALA A 131 13.23 14.39 17.82
N GLU A 132 12.27 14.72 16.97
CA GLU A 132 12.13 16.07 16.42
C GLU A 132 11.77 17.10 17.50
N ARG A 133 10.90 16.74 18.46
CA ARG A 133 10.58 17.63 19.59
C ARG A 133 11.79 17.90 20.48
N GLU A 134 12.61 16.88 20.75
CA GLU A 134 13.86 17.03 21.48
C GLU A 134 14.81 17.99 20.75
N THR A 135 14.96 17.81 19.43
CA THR A 135 15.77 18.70 18.59
C THR A 135 15.27 20.15 18.63
N VAL A 136 13.96 20.36 18.53
CA VAL A 136 13.36 21.70 18.66
C VAL A 136 13.65 22.29 20.04
N GLY A 137 13.49 21.52 21.11
CA GLY A 137 13.79 21.97 22.48
C GLY A 137 15.25 22.38 22.65
N ASP A 138 16.19 21.64 22.07
CA ASP A 138 17.62 21.97 22.07
C ASP A 138 17.90 23.28 21.33
N LEU A 139 17.29 23.47 20.16
CA LEU A 139 17.43 24.70 19.37
C LEU A 139 16.83 25.90 20.09
N GLU A 140 15.65 25.76 20.70
CA GLU A 140 15.03 26.80 21.52
C GLU A 140 15.90 27.16 22.73
N GLY A 141 16.49 26.15 23.38
CA GLY A 141 17.42 26.35 24.49
C GLY A 141 18.70 27.09 24.07
N LYS A 142 19.24 26.80 22.89
CA LYS A 142 20.37 27.54 22.29
C LYS A 142 19.96 29.00 22.00
N LEU A 143 18.78 29.21 21.43
CA LEU A 143 18.26 30.54 21.13
C LEU A 143 18.07 31.39 22.41
N GLU A 144 17.54 30.81 23.49
CA GLU A 144 17.33 31.53 24.74
C GLU A 144 18.66 31.92 25.40
N ARG A 145 19.68 31.04 25.32
CA ARG A 145 21.05 31.36 25.78
C ARG A 145 21.64 32.57 25.04
N LEU A 146 21.46 32.65 23.72
CA LEU A 146 21.88 33.83 22.93
C LEU A 146 21.13 35.10 23.35
N LYS A 147 19.80 35.01 23.52
CA LYS A 147 19.00 36.14 24.02
C LYS A 147 19.43 36.58 25.42
N ALA A 148 19.82 35.65 26.28
CA ALA A 148 20.30 35.95 27.62
C ALA A 148 21.65 36.68 27.58
N LEU A 149 22.61 36.21 26.78
CA LEU A 149 23.90 36.89 26.59
C LEU A 149 23.71 38.29 25.99
N TRP A 150 22.81 38.43 25.00
CA TRP A 150 22.41 39.72 24.45
C TRP A 150 21.88 40.65 25.54
N LYS A 151 20.97 40.17 26.41
CA LYS A 151 20.46 40.97 27.55
C LYS A 151 21.56 41.30 28.58
N LEU A 152 22.53 40.41 28.78
CA LEU A 152 23.59 40.58 29.79
C LEU A 152 24.62 41.64 29.37
N ASP A 153 25.05 41.62 28.12
CA ASP A 153 25.99 42.62 27.58
C ASP A 153 25.35 44.02 27.41
N HIS A 154 24.02 44.08 27.29
CA HIS A 154 23.28 45.34 27.13
C HIS A 154 22.67 45.89 28.43
N SER A 155 22.93 45.25 29.59
CA SER A 155 22.46 45.74 30.90
C SER A 155 23.27 46.93 31.46
N ASN A 156 24.34 47.36 30.78
CA ASN A 156 25.12 48.56 31.10
C ASN A 156 24.84 49.77 30.18
N PHE A 157 23.89 49.69 29.24
CA PHE A 157 23.79 50.68 28.15
C PHE A 157 22.39 51.30 28.04
N ALA A 158 21.99 52.05 29.06
CA ALA A 158 20.79 52.89 29.00
C ALA A 158 21.01 54.23 28.27
N ASP A 159 22.16 54.45 27.62
CA ASP A 159 22.53 55.77 27.07
C ASP A 159 22.96 55.81 25.59
N VAL A 160 22.69 54.78 24.77
CA VAL A 160 22.75 54.98 23.30
C VAL A 160 21.63 54.25 22.58
N SER A 161 20.48 54.91 22.55
CA SER A 161 19.50 54.72 21.49
C SER A 161 19.84 55.66 20.34
N GLU A 162 20.51 55.15 19.30
CA GLU A 162 20.45 55.59 17.89
C GLU A 162 21.48 54.86 16.98
N ALA A 163 22.52 54.23 17.55
CA ALA A 163 23.41 53.31 16.83
C ALA A 163 23.03 51.83 17.08
N LYS A 164 21.85 51.42 16.61
CA LYS A 164 21.35 50.04 16.76
C LYS A 164 22.16 49.05 15.87
N ALA A 165 22.43 47.84 16.38
CA ALA A 165 22.23 46.56 15.67
C ALA A 165 23.29 45.90 14.76
N GLY A 166 24.60 46.10 14.92
CA GLY A 166 25.58 45.47 14.02
C GLY A 166 26.26 44.19 14.52
N LEU A 167 25.56 43.06 14.70
CA LEU A 167 26.24 41.76 14.79
C LEU A 167 25.93 40.97 13.53
N VAL A 168 26.97 40.46 12.89
CA VAL A 168 26.88 39.69 11.65
C VAL A 168 27.39 38.28 11.85
N PRO A 169 26.73 37.29 11.23
CA PRO A 169 27.14 35.90 11.32
C PRO A 169 28.49 35.70 10.61
N VAL A 170 29.34 34.89 11.23
CA VAL A 170 30.63 34.48 10.69
C VAL A 170 30.62 32.97 10.52
N LYS A 171 30.92 32.50 9.31
CA LYS A 171 31.03 31.09 8.96
C LYS A 171 32.43 30.62 9.28
N VAL A 172 32.60 29.78 10.29
CA VAL A 172 33.91 29.26 10.69
C VAL A 172 34.24 27.99 9.92
N ILE A 173 35.41 27.98 9.28
CA ILE A 173 35.95 26.87 8.53
C ILE A 173 37.31 26.50 9.13
N GLU A 174 37.50 25.23 9.49
CA GLU A 174 38.71 24.77 10.19
C GLU A 174 39.98 25.01 9.38
N GLN A 175 39.94 24.76 8.07
CA GLN A 175 41.09 24.87 7.19
C GLN A 175 40.70 25.47 5.85
N PHE A 176 41.57 26.29 5.28
CA PHE A 176 41.41 26.79 3.92
C PHE A 176 41.77 25.67 2.94
N THR A 177 40.81 24.80 2.63
CA THR A 177 40.93 23.71 1.64
C THR A 177 39.61 23.52 0.89
N THR A 178 39.66 22.99 -0.33
CA THR A 178 38.44 22.71 -1.12
C THR A 178 37.45 21.81 -0.38
N GLY A 179 37.95 20.79 0.34
CA GLY A 179 37.11 19.88 1.11
C GLY A 179 36.38 20.62 2.23
N ALA A 180 37.11 21.35 3.07
CA ALA A 180 36.54 22.08 4.18
C ALA A 180 35.54 23.18 3.76
N ILE A 181 35.76 23.83 2.60
CA ILE A 181 34.81 24.79 2.03
C ILE A 181 33.53 24.09 1.58
N ARG A 182 33.63 22.96 0.86
CA ARG A 182 32.45 22.19 0.43
C ARG A 182 31.67 21.62 1.61
N ASP A 183 32.37 21.11 2.61
CA ASP A 183 31.75 20.62 3.85
C ASP A 183 31.05 21.75 4.62
N ALA A 184 31.58 22.97 4.56
CA ALA A 184 30.93 24.15 5.14
C ALA A 184 29.70 24.60 4.33
N ASP A 185 29.78 24.55 3.00
CA ASP A 185 28.65 24.86 2.11
C ASP A 185 27.49 23.87 2.27
N GLU A 186 27.78 22.56 2.36
CA GLU A 186 26.76 21.54 2.58
C GLU A 186 26.07 21.68 3.95
N ARG A 187 26.82 22.06 5.00
CA ARG A 187 26.29 22.20 6.36
C ARG A 187 25.52 23.50 6.58
N PHE A 188 26.02 24.61 6.03
CA PHE A 188 25.56 25.95 6.41
C PHE A 188 25.03 26.79 5.25
N GLY A 189 25.27 26.38 4.00
CA GLY A 189 25.10 27.20 2.81
C GLY A 189 26.04 28.40 2.83
N LEU A 190 27.03 28.42 1.93
CA LEU A 190 27.89 29.58 1.71
C LEU A 190 27.29 30.43 0.60
N ALA A 191 27.02 31.68 0.91
CA ALA A 191 26.42 32.63 -0.01
C ALA A 191 27.37 33.80 -0.31
N GLU A 192 27.05 34.53 -1.38
CA GLU A 192 27.59 35.86 -1.59
C GLU A 192 27.31 36.73 -0.36
N ASP A 193 28.22 37.66 -0.08
CA ASP A 193 28.20 38.54 1.09
C ASP A 193 28.44 37.88 2.48
N ASP A 194 28.69 36.57 2.55
CA ASP A 194 29.04 35.92 3.81
C ASP A 194 30.41 36.37 4.35
N ILE A 195 30.56 36.39 5.68
CA ILE A 195 31.87 36.54 6.33
C ILE A 195 32.39 35.15 6.67
N VAL A 196 33.59 34.84 6.20
CA VAL A 196 34.21 33.52 6.38
C VAL A 196 35.46 33.65 7.24
N LEU A 197 35.57 32.83 8.30
CA LEU A 197 36.77 32.74 9.13
C LEU A 197 37.47 31.40 8.90
N PHE A 198 38.72 31.43 8.46
CA PHE A 198 39.60 30.26 8.40
C PHE A 198 40.50 30.19 9.65
N ARG A 199 40.34 29.13 10.44
CA ARG A 199 41.22 28.86 11.61
C ARG A 199 42.66 28.52 11.20
N ASP A 200 42.83 27.92 10.05
CA ASP A 200 44.14 27.74 9.42
C ASP A 200 44.06 28.02 7.92
N ALA A 201 44.65 29.14 7.52
CA ALA A 201 44.70 29.62 6.14
C ALA A 201 45.89 29.07 5.32
N SER A 202 46.78 28.28 5.93
CA SER A 202 48.00 27.79 5.29
C SER A 202 47.79 26.69 4.25
N GLY A 203 46.59 26.09 4.21
CA GLY A 203 46.30 24.84 3.49
C GLY A 203 46.01 24.94 1.99
N ALA A 204 45.91 26.13 1.39
CA ALA A 204 45.32 26.27 0.06
C ALA A 204 46.16 27.02 -0.98
N GLY A 205 46.14 26.46 -2.19
CA GLY A 205 46.69 27.05 -3.40
C GLY A 205 45.60 27.57 -4.34
N ARG A 206 45.86 27.51 -5.65
CA ARG A 206 45.01 28.10 -6.69
C ARG A 206 43.54 27.67 -6.66
N SER A 207 43.27 26.36 -6.70
CA SER A 207 41.91 25.82 -6.87
C SER A 207 40.97 26.16 -5.71
N THR A 208 41.49 26.28 -4.49
CA THR A 208 40.69 26.65 -3.32
C THR A 208 40.35 28.14 -3.34
N ALA A 209 41.30 28.98 -3.75
CA ALA A 209 41.07 30.42 -3.89
C ALA A 209 40.07 30.73 -5.02
N GLU A 210 40.16 30.01 -6.14
CA GLU A 210 39.18 30.09 -7.23
C GLU A 210 37.77 29.70 -6.74
N LEU A 211 37.65 28.58 -6.03
CA LEU A 211 36.36 28.15 -5.45
C LEU A 211 35.79 29.20 -4.48
N LEU A 212 36.61 29.74 -3.59
CA LEU A 212 36.15 30.76 -2.65
C LEU A 212 35.76 32.05 -3.37
N ALA A 213 36.45 32.37 -4.47
CA ALA A 213 36.14 33.55 -5.27
C ALA A 213 34.85 33.42 -6.08
N GLU A 214 34.51 32.21 -6.52
CA GLU A 214 33.21 31.94 -7.13
C GLU A 214 32.04 32.14 -6.15
N ILE A 215 32.26 31.93 -4.85
CA ILE A 215 31.24 32.16 -3.81
C ILE A 215 31.03 33.67 -3.56
N GLY A 216 32.10 34.47 -3.62
CA GLY A 216 32.04 35.91 -3.41
C GLY A 216 31.75 36.34 -1.96
N PRO A 217 32.53 35.89 -0.95
CA PRO A 217 32.32 36.33 0.43
C PRO A 217 32.65 37.82 0.60
N ARG A 218 31.91 38.50 1.48
CA ARG A 218 32.11 39.93 1.80
C ARG A 218 33.46 40.19 2.49
N LEU A 219 33.89 39.25 3.32
CA LEU A 219 35.17 39.33 4.05
C LEU A 219 35.67 37.94 4.38
N VAL A 220 36.97 37.72 4.16
CA VAL A 220 37.69 36.53 4.58
C VAL A 220 38.63 36.88 5.74
N LEU A 221 38.31 36.37 6.92
CA LEU A 221 39.16 36.40 8.10
C LEU A 221 40.08 35.18 8.09
N ARG A 222 41.36 35.39 8.34
CA ARG A 222 42.37 34.34 8.26
C ARG A 222 43.29 34.30 9.48
N THR A 223 43.49 33.11 10.01
CA THR A 223 44.56 32.79 10.97
C THR A 223 45.66 32.02 10.25
N GLY A 224 46.92 32.44 10.39
CA GLY A 224 48.02 31.94 9.55
C GLY A 224 48.16 32.69 8.22
N GLY A 225 49.03 32.24 7.32
CA GLY A 225 49.35 32.93 6.06
C GLY A 225 48.75 32.24 4.84
N LEU A 226 48.29 33.03 3.86
CA LEU A 226 47.91 32.52 2.54
C LEU A 226 49.14 32.30 1.66
N SER A 227 49.07 31.36 0.72
CA SER A 227 50.03 31.26 -0.37
C SER A 227 49.97 32.52 -1.26
N GLU A 228 51.10 32.96 -1.82
CA GLU A 228 51.13 34.11 -2.76
C GLU A 228 50.17 33.93 -3.95
N VAL A 229 49.96 32.69 -4.38
CA VAL A 229 49.04 32.37 -5.48
C VAL A 229 47.59 32.58 -5.04
N ALA A 230 47.24 32.19 -3.81
CA ALA A 230 45.90 32.35 -3.27
C ALA A 230 45.59 33.83 -2.95
N ASP A 231 46.55 34.56 -2.36
CA ASP A 231 46.44 36.00 -2.11
C ASP A 231 46.14 36.78 -3.40
N ARG A 232 46.83 36.43 -4.50
CA ARG A 232 46.62 37.08 -5.80
C ARG A 232 45.23 36.78 -6.37
N ILE A 233 44.75 35.54 -6.29
CA ILE A 233 43.44 35.17 -6.86
C ILE A 233 42.32 35.86 -6.10
N LEU A 234 42.37 35.89 -4.76
CA LEU A 234 41.38 36.61 -3.96
C LEU A 234 41.45 38.11 -4.20
N PHE A 235 42.66 38.65 -4.37
CA PHE A 235 42.87 40.06 -4.73
C PHE A 235 42.27 40.42 -6.10
N ASP A 236 42.57 39.63 -7.13
CA ASP A 236 42.07 39.85 -8.49
C ASP A 236 40.54 39.64 -8.59
N GLY A 237 39.96 38.89 -7.63
CA GLY A 237 38.51 38.72 -7.47
C GLY A 237 37.83 39.77 -6.60
N ASP A 238 38.54 40.83 -6.19
CA ASP A 238 38.04 41.89 -5.30
C ASP A 238 37.52 41.40 -3.93
N ILE A 239 38.11 40.34 -3.39
CA ILE A 239 37.68 39.74 -2.12
C ILE A 239 38.52 40.28 -0.97
N PRO A 240 37.91 40.97 0.01
CA PRO A 240 38.62 41.47 1.17
C PRO A 240 39.19 40.34 2.03
N VAL A 241 40.49 40.42 2.31
CA VAL A 241 41.19 39.49 3.21
C VAL A 241 41.80 40.26 4.39
N ALA A 242 41.45 39.86 5.60
CA ALA A 242 41.97 40.44 6.83
C ALA A 242 42.47 39.37 7.81
N PRO A 243 43.53 39.65 8.60
CA PRO A 243 43.91 38.84 9.74
C PRO A 243 42.74 38.70 10.72
N ALA A 244 42.55 37.50 11.29
CA ALA A 244 41.51 37.25 12.27
C ALA A 244 41.63 38.14 13.52
N GLU A 245 42.83 38.65 13.84
CA GLU A 245 43.05 39.55 14.97
C GLU A 245 42.46 40.96 14.79
N GLN A 246 42.05 41.32 13.57
CA GLN A 246 41.42 42.63 13.29
C GLN A 246 39.94 42.67 13.64
N VAL A 247 39.29 41.51 13.77
CA VAL A 247 37.86 41.40 14.04
C VAL A 247 37.63 40.44 15.20
N THR A 248 36.96 40.93 16.24
CA THR A 248 36.60 40.13 17.41
C THR A 248 35.48 39.18 17.05
N VAL A 249 35.83 37.92 16.81
CA VAL A 249 34.87 36.85 16.57
C VAL A 249 34.54 36.16 17.89
N GLN A 250 33.24 36.08 18.21
CA GLN A 250 32.73 35.33 19.35
C GLN A 250 32.09 34.04 18.86
N GLU A 251 32.63 32.90 19.29
CA GLU A 251 32.14 31.57 18.95
C GLU A 251 31.22 31.03 20.06
N VAL A 252 30.05 30.51 19.67
CA VAL A 252 29.10 29.82 20.53
C VAL A 252 28.69 28.51 19.85
N ASP A 253 29.09 27.38 20.44
CA ASP A 253 28.93 26.04 19.87
C ASP A 253 29.52 25.95 18.44
N GLU A 254 28.67 25.86 17.41
CA GLU A 254 29.08 25.77 15.99
C GLU A 254 28.92 27.10 15.22
N LEU A 255 28.50 28.16 15.90
CA LEU A 255 28.15 29.44 15.29
C LEU A 255 29.10 30.54 15.77
N ALA A 256 29.45 31.48 14.89
CA ALA A 256 30.27 32.62 15.26
C ALA A 256 29.65 33.94 14.82
N VAL A 257 29.92 35.00 15.58
CA VAL A 257 29.44 36.37 15.28
C VAL A 257 30.56 37.38 15.44
N ALA A 258 30.50 38.43 14.62
CA ALA A 258 31.40 39.58 14.67
C ALA A 258 30.63 40.89 14.69
N ARG A 259 31.28 41.96 15.14
CA ARG A 259 30.72 43.32 15.11
C ARG A 259 30.82 43.86 13.69
N GLU A 260 29.70 44.35 13.15
CA GLU A 260 29.63 44.94 11.81
C GLU A 260 30.62 46.08 11.65
N SER A 261 30.78 46.93 12.68
CA SER A 261 31.76 48.02 12.67
C SER A 261 33.22 47.54 12.53
N GLU A 262 33.54 46.36 13.08
CA GLU A 262 34.90 45.80 12.98
C GLU A 262 35.12 45.14 11.60
N VAL A 263 34.08 44.51 11.06
CA VAL A 263 34.07 43.95 9.70
C VAL A 263 34.23 45.07 8.66
N GLU A 264 33.42 46.14 8.76
CA GLU A 264 33.53 47.32 7.89
C GLU A 264 34.93 47.93 7.97
N ALA A 265 35.48 48.11 9.18
CA ALA A 265 36.82 48.65 9.35
C ALA A 265 37.92 47.76 8.73
N ALA A 266 37.76 46.43 8.79
CA ALA A 266 38.68 45.48 8.16
C ALA A 266 38.60 45.51 6.63
N ILE A 267 37.40 45.65 6.07
CA ILE A 267 37.18 45.81 4.62
C ILE A 267 37.80 47.13 4.15
N GLU A 268 37.51 48.25 4.81
CA GLU A 268 38.09 49.56 4.48
C GLU A 268 39.63 49.54 4.55
N ASP A 269 40.20 48.82 5.51
CA ASP A 269 41.66 48.65 5.60
C ASP A 269 42.22 47.86 4.42
N TRP A 270 41.54 46.80 4.02
CA TRP A 270 41.91 46.04 2.83
C TRP A 270 41.80 46.90 1.56
N GLU A 271 40.72 47.66 1.37
CA GLU A 271 40.51 48.53 0.21
C GLU A 271 41.60 49.59 0.09
N ARG A 272 42.01 50.21 1.21
CA ARG A 272 43.14 51.14 1.22
C ARG A 272 44.43 50.47 0.74
N ARG A 273 44.74 49.29 1.27
CA ARG A 273 45.92 48.51 0.88
C ARG A 273 45.84 48.05 -0.58
N ALA A 274 44.64 47.71 -1.06
CA ALA A 274 44.40 47.27 -2.42
C ALA A 274 44.64 48.41 -3.41
N ALA A 275 44.07 49.59 -3.16
CA ALA A 275 44.30 50.78 -3.96
C ALA A 275 45.79 51.14 -4.01
N ASP A 276 46.53 50.99 -2.92
CA ASP A 276 47.96 51.23 -2.87
C ASP A 276 48.74 50.22 -3.73
N ARG A 277 48.38 48.93 -3.65
CA ARG A 277 48.96 47.85 -4.44
C ARG A 277 48.70 48.04 -5.94
N GLU A 278 47.48 48.43 -6.34
CA GLU A 278 47.17 48.73 -7.73
C GLU A 278 48.00 49.89 -8.29
N ARG A 279 48.16 50.98 -7.51
CA ARG A 279 48.96 52.13 -7.93
C ARG A 279 50.43 51.74 -8.17
N GLN A 280 50.98 50.87 -7.31
CA GLN A 280 52.34 50.35 -7.48
C GLN A 280 52.46 49.48 -8.73
N GLN A 281 51.54 48.55 -8.97
CA GLN A 281 51.54 47.71 -10.18
C GLN A 281 51.41 48.54 -11.47
N ARG A 282 50.57 49.58 -11.46
CA ARG A 282 50.44 50.50 -12.60
C ARG A 282 51.74 51.26 -12.86
N ALA A 283 52.44 51.71 -11.82
CA ALA A 283 53.73 52.38 -11.96
C ALA A 283 54.79 51.43 -12.55
N GLU A 284 54.90 50.21 -12.03
CA GLU A 284 55.83 49.20 -12.53
C GLU A 284 55.56 48.80 -13.99
N MET A 285 54.29 48.70 -14.38
CA MET A 285 53.89 48.42 -15.76
C MET A 285 54.31 49.55 -16.71
N VAL A 286 54.13 50.81 -16.30
CA VAL A 286 54.58 51.98 -17.07
C VAL A 286 56.10 51.98 -17.22
N ASP A 287 56.85 51.69 -16.17
CA ASP A 287 58.31 51.63 -16.21
C ASP A 287 58.82 50.49 -17.12
N ARG A 288 58.12 49.34 -17.13
CA ARG A 288 58.41 48.23 -18.04
C ARG A 288 58.18 48.63 -19.50
N LEU A 289 57.04 49.26 -19.82
CA LEU A 289 56.72 49.74 -21.17
C LEU A 289 57.72 50.80 -21.66
N ILE A 290 58.14 51.72 -20.78
CA ILE A 290 59.19 52.70 -21.10
C ILE A 290 60.53 52.01 -21.38
N SER A 291 60.85 50.96 -20.63
CA SER A 291 62.11 50.21 -20.77
C SER A 291 62.14 49.38 -22.06
N GLU A 292 61.04 48.70 -22.40
CA GLU A 292 60.88 47.98 -23.67
C GLU A 292 60.96 48.95 -24.87
N HIS A 293 60.27 50.09 -24.80
CA HIS A 293 60.32 51.10 -25.86
C HIS A 293 61.70 51.78 -25.99
N ARG A 294 62.46 51.88 -24.89
CA ARG A 294 63.85 52.37 -24.90
C ARG A 294 64.79 51.35 -25.54
N ALA A 295 64.60 50.06 -25.30
CA ALA A 295 65.39 48.99 -25.91
C ALA A 295 65.14 48.89 -27.42
N ASP A 296 63.89 48.99 -27.87
CA ASP A 296 63.50 48.95 -29.29
C ASP A 296 64.08 50.11 -30.12
N ARG A 297 64.32 51.28 -29.51
CA ARG A 297 64.99 52.41 -30.20
C ARG A 297 66.48 52.21 -30.39
N VAL A 298 67.14 51.47 -29.52
CA VAL A 298 68.58 51.18 -29.65
C VAL A 298 68.80 50.13 -30.74
N ASP A 299 67.91 49.16 -30.85
CA ASP A 299 68.00 48.07 -31.84
C ASP A 299 67.70 48.53 -33.28
N ARG A 300 66.74 49.46 -33.47
CA ARG A 300 66.48 50.11 -34.77
C ARG A 300 67.55 51.13 -35.19
N SER A 301 68.53 51.44 -34.34
CA SER A 301 69.64 52.35 -34.66
C SER A 301 70.92 51.62 -35.09
N GLN A 302 70.93 50.28 -35.05
CA GLN A 302 72.08 49.43 -35.44
C GLN A 302 71.81 48.44 -36.59
N GLY A 303 70.66 48.53 -37.27
CA GLY A 303 70.40 47.85 -38.56
C GLY A 303 70.29 48.86 -39.70
#